data_AF-B3MJ11-F1
#
_entry.id   AF-B3MJ11-F1
#
_cell.length_a   1.000
_cell.length_b   1.000
_cell.length_c   1.000
_cell.angle_alpha   90.00
_cell.angle_beta   90.00
_cell.angle_gamma   90.00
#
_symmetry.space_group_name_H-M   'P 1'
#
loop_
_entity.id
_entity.type
_entity.pdbx_description
1 polymer ?
#
loop_
_entity_poly.entity_id
_entity_poly.type
_entity_poly.pdbx_seq_one_letter_code
_entity_poly.pdbx_strand_id
1 'polypeptide(L)'
;MSNLNTSHVLFALLIFSSSCVLASEECIFCRGINCQRSSYEAVEQCSDTLDACVSVFQEGTILSQGCLESVEEDYRTKCQESSKESGIDCEICVTDMCNRVGSKHAGCLQCNSDQDAQCAETPEALKAEQCSIARTGRSFCYAKVEDNRVERGCSLTLSDQVDCLADRNCHLCDPLEVPHCNNQLIQEDDSSTSTEKPTTTSSTSSPESSSPTDSPSSTTISSTDSPSSTTISTTDSPTNPPTTGPTNPPTNAPTNPPEIPTTTAKPNSAHKFHFSIGLIAAQLAFCLYIHHK
;
A
#
# COMPACT_ATOMS: atom_id res chain seq x y z
N MET A 1 -6.12 46.07 44.39
CA MET A 1 -6.83 45.37 43.30
C MET A 1 -6.36 45.97 41.99
N SER A 2 -5.39 45.31 41.33
CA SER A 2 -4.78 45.82 40.10
C SER A 2 -5.56 45.27 38.91
N ASN A 3 -6.03 46.15 38.02
CA ASN A 3 -6.70 45.74 36.79
C ASN A 3 -5.69 45.07 35.86
N LEU A 4 -5.64 43.73 35.90
CA LEU A 4 -4.87 42.95 34.94
C LEU A 4 -5.56 43.09 33.58
N ASN A 5 -4.94 43.87 32.70
CA ASN A 5 -5.54 44.29 31.43
C ASN A 5 -5.67 43.08 30.48
N THR A 6 -6.87 42.49 30.45
CA THR A 6 -7.23 41.24 29.76
C THR A 6 -6.89 41.24 28.27
N SER A 7 -6.82 42.41 27.64
CA SER A 7 -6.40 42.57 26.25
C SER A 7 -4.97 42.05 26.00
N HIS A 8 -4.02 42.33 26.92
CA HIS A 8 -2.64 41.82 26.77
C HIS A 8 -2.53 40.32 27.02
N VAL A 9 -3.40 39.75 27.86
CA VAL A 9 -3.43 38.30 28.11
C VAL A 9 -3.96 37.55 26.88
N LEU A 10 -5.01 38.07 26.24
CA LEU A 10 -5.50 37.52 24.96
C LEU A 10 -4.47 37.63 23.84
N PHE A 11 -3.79 38.77 23.72
CA PHE A 11 -2.77 38.97 22.68
C PHE A 11 -1.55 38.06 22.88
N ALA A 12 -1.14 37.81 24.13
CA ALA A 12 -0.10 36.84 24.45
C ALA A 12 -0.52 35.41 24.08
N LEU A 13 -1.74 34.99 24.46
CA LEU A 13 -2.26 33.65 24.15
C LEU A 13 -2.32 33.37 22.64
N LEU A 14 -2.71 34.36 21.83
CA LEU A 14 -2.74 34.23 20.36
C LEU A 14 -1.34 34.07 19.74
N ILE A 15 -0.31 34.65 20.35
CA ILE A 15 1.09 34.49 19.89
C ILE A 15 1.65 33.13 20.33
N PHE A 16 1.33 32.66 21.54
CA PHE A 16 1.75 31.33 22.01
C PHE A 16 1.04 30.15 21.32
N SER A 17 -0.13 30.36 20.71
CA SER A 17 -0.81 29.36 19.87
C SER A 17 -0.27 29.23 18.45
N SER A 18 0.69 30.07 18.06
CA SER A 18 1.37 29.97 16.76
C SER A 18 2.42 28.86 16.78
N SER A 19 1.96 27.60 16.82
CA SER A 19 2.80 26.43 16.56
C SER A 19 3.62 26.68 15.30
N CYS A 20 4.95 26.48 15.37
CA CYS A 20 5.78 26.49 14.18
C CYS A 20 5.24 25.39 13.24
N VAL A 21 4.64 25.80 12.12
CA VAL A 21 4.26 24.88 11.05
C VAL A 21 5.56 24.48 10.36
N LEU A 22 6.20 23.45 10.91
CA LEU A 22 7.24 22.69 10.22
C LEU A 22 6.51 21.86 9.17
N ALA A 23 6.36 22.44 7.99
CA ALA A 23 6.01 21.72 6.78
C ALA A 23 7.31 21.24 6.08
N SER A 24 7.19 20.38 5.07
CA SER A 24 8.32 19.56 4.61
C SER A 24 9.25 20.34 3.69
N GLU A 25 10.53 20.46 4.07
CA GLU A 25 11.57 21.04 3.23
C GLU A 25 12.11 19.97 2.25
N GLU A 26 12.22 18.71 2.70
CA GLU A 26 12.70 17.58 1.89
C GLU A 26 11.78 16.34 1.96
N CYS A 27 11.59 15.64 0.84
CA CYS A 27 10.79 14.40 0.74
C CYS A 27 11.57 13.25 0.09
N ILE A 28 11.27 12.00 0.45
CA ILE A 28 11.81 10.84 -0.27
C ILE A 28 11.25 10.86 -1.69
N PHE A 29 12.13 10.71 -2.67
CA PHE A 29 11.81 10.81 -4.08
C PHE A 29 11.91 9.46 -4.79
N CYS A 30 10.92 9.14 -5.63
CA CYS A 30 11.04 8.16 -6.71
C CYS A 30 9.89 8.34 -7.73
N ARG A 31 10.08 7.84 -8.96
CA ARG A 31 9.04 7.77 -10.00
C ARG A 31 9.13 6.43 -10.74
N GLY A 32 7.99 5.80 -10.98
CA GLY A 32 7.87 4.57 -11.79
C GLY A 32 8.78 3.44 -11.31
N ILE A 33 9.51 2.82 -12.25
CA ILE A 33 10.39 1.67 -11.97
C ILE A 33 11.49 1.96 -10.92
N ASN A 34 11.82 3.22 -10.64
CA ASN A 34 12.77 3.55 -9.59
C ASN A 34 12.18 3.36 -8.18
N CYS A 35 10.86 3.47 -8.01
CA CYS A 35 10.20 3.15 -6.74
C CYS A 35 10.27 1.64 -6.40
N GLN A 36 10.44 0.80 -7.43
CA GLN A 36 10.51 -0.66 -7.38
C GLN A 36 11.96 -1.19 -7.31
N ARG A 37 12.89 -0.38 -6.82
CA ARG A 37 14.30 -0.74 -6.63
C ARG A 37 14.66 -0.58 -5.16
N SER A 38 14.99 -1.68 -4.48
CA SER A 38 15.41 -1.68 -3.07
C SER A 38 16.66 -0.85 -2.79
N SER A 39 17.54 -0.69 -3.80
CA SER A 39 18.75 0.13 -3.73
C SER A 39 18.59 1.56 -4.24
N TYR A 40 17.38 1.98 -4.63
CA TYR A 40 17.14 3.35 -5.09
C TYR A 40 16.79 4.25 -3.91
N GLU A 41 17.68 5.22 -3.66
CA GLU A 41 17.50 6.26 -2.66
C GLU A 41 17.72 7.63 -3.31
N ALA A 42 16.72 8.50 -3.19
CA ALA A 42 16.76 9.87 -3.65
C ALA A 42 15.87 10.74 -2.75
N VAL A 43 16.19 12.03 -2.73
CA VAL A 43 15.47 13.07 -1.99
C VAL A 43 15.13 14.19 -2.96
N GLU A 44 13.93 14.73 -2.83
CA GLU A 44 13.44 15.91 -3.55
C GLU A 44 13.30 17.05 -2.54
N GLN A 45 13.86 18.20 -2.89
CA GLN A 45 13.65 19.46 -2.19
C GLN A 45 12.32 20.05 -2.66
N CYS A 46 11.40 20.36 -1.75
CA CYS A 46 10.11 20.93 -2.13
C CYS A 46 10.25 22.41 -2.54
N SER A 47 9.41 22.84 -3.49
CA SER A 47 9.46 24.21 -4.04
C SER A 47 8.77 25.23 -3.14
N ASP A 48 7.71 24.81 -2.44
CA ASP A 48 7.15 25.53 -1.30
C ASP A 48 7.55 24.81 0.00
N THR A 49 7.97 25.57 1.00
CA THR A 49 8.22 25.08 2.37
C THR A 49 6.94 24.63 3.07
N LEU A 50 5.76 24.96 2.53
CA LEU A 50 4.45 24.52 3.00
C LEU A 50 3.91 23.28 2.26
N ASP A 51 4.68 22.70 1.32
CA ASP A 51 4.27 21.47 0.63
C ASP A 51 4.32 20.25 1.58
N ALA A 52 3.64 19.18 1.16
CA ALA A 52 3.58 17.91 1.86
C ALA A 52 4.32 16.82 1.07
N CYS A 53 4.92 15.87 1.77
CA CYS A 53 5.36 14.65 1.12
C CYS A 53 4.17 13.74 0.82
N VAL A 54 4.26 13.01 -0.28
CA VAL A 54 3.29 11.99 -0.67
C VAL A 54 3.99 10.68 -1.06
N SER A 55 3.31 9.57 -0.81
CA SER A 55 3.56 8.27 -1.46
C SER A 55 2.28 7.84 -2.18
N VAL A 56 2.39 7.48 -3.45
CA VAL A 56 1.28 7.06 -4.33
C VAL A 56 1.41 5.57 -4.61
N PHE A 57 0.35 4.82 -4.32
CA PHE A 57 0.26 3.37 -4.48
C PHE A 57 -0.84 3.01 -5.48
N GLN A 58 -0.65 1.93 -6.21
CA GLN A 58 -1.69 1.23 -6.96
C GLN A 58 -1.65 -0.23 -6.54
N GLU A 59 -2.77 -0.78 -6.07
CA GLU A 59 -2.85 -2.17 -5.59
C GLU A 59 -1.73 -2.50 -4.57
N GLY A 60 -1.46 -1.57 -3.65
CA GLY A 60 -0.38 -1.61 -2.64
C GLY A 60 1.05 -1.51 -3.17
N THR A 61 1.24 -1.44 -4.49
CA THR A 61 2.55 -1.30 -5.13
C THR A 61 2.90 0.18 -5.27
N ILE A 62 4.08 0.60 -4.79
CA ILE A 62 4.52 2.01 -4.84
C ILE A 62 4.82 2.46 -6.28
N LEU A 63 4.17 3.55 -6.73
CA LEU A 63 4.34 4.14 -8.05
C LEU A 63 5.18 5.43 -8.04
N SER A 64 5.02 6.25 -7.00
CA SER A 64 5.62 7.59 -6.94
C SER A 64 5.81 8.04 -5.49
N GLN A 65 6.89 8.78 -5.23
CA GLN A 65 7.13 9.46 -3.96
C GLN A 65 7.79 10.81 -4.20
N GLY A 66 7.43 11.84 -3.46
CA GLY A 66 8.05 13.16 -3.54
C GLY A 66 7.22 14.23 -2.86
N CYS A 67 7.45 15.48 -3.23
CA CYS A 67 6.61 16.61 -2.84
C CYS A 67 5.27 16.57 -3.60
N LEU A 68 4.16 16.93 -2.95
CA LEU A 68 2.81 16.75 -3.50
C LEU A 68 2.56 17.63 -4.73
N GLU A 69 3.12 18.84 -4.80
CA GLU A 69 3.02 19.65 -6.02
C GLU A 69 3.80 19.05 -7.20
N SER A 70 4.93 18.38 -6.93
CA SER A 70 5.82 17.73 -7.91
C SER A 70 5.30 16.38 -8.45
N VAL A 71 4.21 15.83 -7.90
CA VAL A 71 3.61 14.58 -8.40
C VAL A 71 2.78 14.84 -9.67
N GLU A 72 2.78 13.87 -10.58
CA GLU A 72 2.03 13.93 -11.85
C GLU A 72 0.55 14.25 -11.58
N GLU A 73 -0.02 15.13 -12.40
CA GLU A 73 -1.33 15.75 -12.18
C GLU A 73 -2.46 14.72 -12.03
N ASP A 74 -2.41 13.64 -12.80
CA ASP A 74 -3.33 12.50 -12.72
C ASP A 74 -3.31 11.83 -11.33
N TYR A 75 -2.13 11.64 -10.73
CA TYR A 75 -2.02 11.07 -9.38
C TYR A 75 -2.41 12.11 -8.33
N ARG A 76 -1.98 13.36 -8.47
CA ARG A 76 -2.30 14.44 -7.53
C ARG A 76 -3.82 14.64 -7.41
N THR A 77 -4.55 14.59 -8.52
CA THR A 77 -6.01 14.63 -8.56
C THR A 77 -6.61 13.41 -7.86
N LYS A 78 -6.16 12.20 -8.19
CA LYS A 78 -6.64 10.95 -7.55
C LYS A 78 -6.33 10.87 -6.05
N CYS A 79 -5.28 11.54 -5.57
CA CYS A 79 -4.98 11.66 -4.13
C CYS A 79 -5.90 12.64 -3.39
N GLN A 80 -6.56 13.57 -4.09
CA GLN A 80 -7.55 14.49 -3.54
C GLN A 80 -8.97 13.89 -3.58
N GLU A 81 -9.22 12.99 -4.53
CA GLU A 81 -10.44 12.20 -4.65
C GLU A 81 -10.43 10.97 -3.73
N SER A 82 -11.59 10.31 -3.57
CA SER A 82 -11.66 9.08 -2.76
C SER A 82 -11.05 7.88 -3.50
N SER A 83 -10.02 7.28 -2.92
CA SER A 83 -9.18 6.20 -3.49
C SER A 83 -9.90 4.96 -4.03
N LYS A 84 -11.17 4.73 -3.66
CA LYS A 84 -11.90 3.49 -3.99
C LYS A 84 -12.26 3.32 -5.46
N GLU A 85 -12.47 4.41 -6.20
CA GLU A 85 -12.92 4.33 -7.61
C GLU A 85 -11.74 4.32 -8.60
N SER A 86 -10.61 4.93 -8.21
CA SER A 86 -9.42 5.04 -9.07
C SER A 86 -8.41 3.90 -8.91
N GLY A 87 -8.53 3.09 -7.84
CA GLY A 87 -7.54 2.07 -7.47
C GLY A 87 -6.19 2.65 -7.00
N ILE A 88 -6.11 3.98 -6.85
CA ILE A 88 -4.94 4.70 -6.36
C ILE A 88 -5.16 5.06 -4.89
N ASP A 89 -4.20 4.68 -4.05
CA ASP A 89 -4.15 5.08 -2.65
C ASP A 89 -2.97 6.01 -2.39
N CYS A 90 -3.16 7.01 -1.54
CA CYS A 90 -2.13 8.00 -1.23
C CYS A 90 -1.97 8.21 0.26
N GLU A 91 -0.71 8.26 0.70
CA GLU A 91 -0.30 8.66 2.04
C GLU A 91 0.38 10.01 1.96
N ILE A 92 -0.18 11.02 2.65
CA ILE A 92 0.30 12.41 2.66
C ILE A 92 0.71 12.78 4.08
N CYS A 93 1.88 13.41 4.22
CA CYS A 93 2.43 13.81 5.51
C CYS A 93 3.31 15.06 5.36
N VAL A 94 3.52 15.82 6.45
CA VAL A 94 4.03 17.21 6.38
C VAL A 94 5.40 17.42 7.04
N THR A 95 6.11 16.37 7.47
CA THR A 95 7.43 16.51 8.10
C THR A 95 8.52 15.94 7.19
N ASP A 96 9.76 16.43 7.30
CA ASP A 96 10.86 16.00 6.43
C ASP A 96 10.99 14.48 6.31
N MET A 97 11.03 14.01 5.06
CA MET A 97 11.20 12.61 4.67
C MET A 97 10.20 11.64 5.34
N CYS A 98 8.99 12.11 5.71
CA CYS A 98 7.98 11.33 6.43
C CYS A 98 7.34 10.21 5.60
N ASN A 99 7.44 10.29 4.27
CA ASN A 99 6.78 9.38 3.32
C ASN A 99 7.48 8.01 3.26
N ARG A 100 7.54 7.31 4.39
CA ARG A 100 8.19 5.99 4.59
C ARG A 100 7.19 4.85 4.80
N VAL A 101 5.94 5.18 5.11
CA VAL A 101 4.84 4.24 5.33
C VAL A 101 4.22 3.79 4.02
N GLY A 102 3.83 2.51 3.95
CA GLY A 102 3.07 1.89 2.87
C GLY A 102 1.61 2.34 2.86
N SER A 103 0.76 1.73 2.03
CA SER A 103 -0.68 2.05 2.01
C SER A 103 -1.34 1.84 3.39
N LYS A 104 -2.21 2.76 3.83
CA LYS A 104 -3.03 2.60 5.05
C LYS A 104 -3.99 1.41 5.01
N HIS A 105 -4.28 0.88 3.81
CA HIS A 105 -5.09 -0.31 3.62
C HIS A 105 -4.29 -1.60 3.75
N ALA A 106 -2.94 -1.52 3.73
CA ALA A 106 -2.02 -2.66 3.81
C ALA A 106 -1.40 -2.81 5.22
N GLY A 107 -2.24 -2.80 6.27
CA GLY A 107 -1.80 -2.90 7.66
C GLY A 107 -1.84 -4.32 8.24
N CYS A 108 -0.78 -4.70 8.96
CA CYS A 108 -0.58 -6.02 9.55
C CYS A 108 -0.51 -5.95 11.08
N LEU A 109 -0.81 -7.04 11.79
CA LEU A 109 -0.37 -7.19 13.17
C LEU A 109 1.15 -7.24 13.21
N GLN A 110 1.77 -6.47 14.11
CA GLN A 110 3.21 -6.42 14.31
C GLN A 110 3.50 -6.66 15.80
N CYS A 111 3.94 -7.86 16.16
CA CYS A 111 4.12 -8.28 17.56
C CYS A 111 5.04 -9.49 17.70
N ASN A 112 5.50 -9.74 18.93
CA ASN A 112 6.24 -10.93 19.32
C ASN A 112 5.76 -11.42 20.70
N SER A 113 5.52 -12.73 20.84
CA SER A 113 4.98 -13.34 22.06
C SER A 113 5.83 -13.17 23.33
N ASP A 114 7.12 -12.85 23.19
CA ASP A 114 8.02 -12.57 24.33
C ASP A 114 7.73 -11.23 25.00
N GLN A 115 7.22 -10.27 24.23
CA GLN A 115 6.91 -8.93 24.71
C GLN A 115 5.41 -8.76 24.99
N ASP A 116 4.58 -9.48 24.23
CA ASP A 116 3.13 -9.46 24.39
C ASP A 116 2.53 -10.86 24.13
N ALA A 117 2.06 -11.52 25.20
CA ALA A 117 1.40 -12.82 25.12
C ALA A 117 0.15 -12.81 24.21
N GLN A 118 -0.51 -11.65 24.06
CA GLN A 118 -1.66 -11.51 23.16
C GLN A 118 -1.29 -11.80 21.69
N CYS A 119 -0.01 -11.68 21.31
CA CYS A 119 0.46 -12.02 19.98
C CYS A 119 0.25 -13.51 19.62
N ALA A 120 0.36 -14.40 20.62
CA ALA A 120 0.07 -15.82 20.49
C ALA A 120 -1.37 -16.15 20.87
N GLU A 121 -1.86 -15.63 22.00
CA GLU A 121 -3.10 -16.06 22.64
C GLU A 121 -4.38 -15.41 22.10
N THR A 122 -4.35 -14.11 21.81
CA THR A 122 -5.52 -13.30 21.40
C THR A 122 -5.15 -12.26 20.33
N PRO A 123 -4.59 -12.67 19.17
CA PRO A 123 -4.12 -11.74 18.14
C PRO A 123 -5.22 -10.83 17.59
N GLU A 124 -6.49 -11.26 17.61
CA GLU A 124 -7.65 -10.47 17.21
C GLU A 124 -7.96 -9.27 18.12
N ALA A 125 -7.39 -9.24 19.34
CA ALA A 125 -7.46 -8.09 20.23
C ALA A 125 -6.39 -7.02 19.91
N LEU A 126 -5.37 -7.36 19.11
CA LEU A 126 -4.30 -6.45 18.73
C LEU A 126 -4.75 -5.53 17.59
N LYS A 127 -4.27 -4.29 17.64
CA LYS A 127 -4.45 -3.34 16.56
C LYS A 127 -3.34 -3.54 15.52
N ALA A 128 -3.72 -3.64 14.26
CA ALA A 128 -2.75 -3.64 13.18
C ALA A 128 -2.08 -2.27 12.96
N GLU A 129 -0.85 -2.33 12.48
CA GLU A 129 0.00 -1.19 12.16
C GLU A 129 0.34 -1.18 10.66
N GLN A 130 0.47 0.03 10.12
CA GLN A 130 0.79 0.27 8.72
C GLN A 130 2.22 -0.19 8.43
N CYS A 131 2.40 -1.07 7.45
CA CYS A 131 3.72 -1.51 7.04
C CYS A 131 4.54 -0.34 6.46
N SER A 132 5.87 -0.43 6.47
CA SER A 132 6.72 0.42 5.63
C SER A 132 6.61 0.02 4.15
N ILE A 133 7.11 0.86 3.25
CA ILE A 133 7.00 0.65 1.80
C ILE A 133 7.81 -0.58 1.33
N ALA A 134 7.11 -1.58 0.80
CA ALA A 134 7.74 -2.65 0.01
C ALA A 134 8.34 -2.07 -1.29
N ARG A 135 9.64 -2.25 -1.48
CA ARG A 135 10.38 -1.79 -2.68
C ARG A 135 10.38 -2.83 -3.81
N THR A 136 9.81 -4.01 -3.59
CA THR A 136 9.74 -5.09 -4.58
C THR A 136 8.32 -5.66 -4.61
N GLY A 137 7.41 -4.99 -5.30
CA GLY A 137 5.98 -5.31 -5.35
C GLY A 137 5.18 -4.62 -4.24
N ARG A 138 4.35 -5.41 -3.54
CA ARG A 138 3.51 -4.98 -2.40
C ARG A 138 3.92 -5.68 -1.11
N SER A 139 3.55 -5.10 0.04
CA SER A 139 3.75 -5.70 1.35
C SER A 139 2.72 -6.79 1.64
N PHE A 140 3.17 -7.91 2.19
CA PHE A 140 2.30 -8.97 2.73
C PHE A 140 2.40 -8.98 4.25
N CYS A 141 1.43 -9.58 4.92
CA CYS A 141 1.54 -9.89 6.35
C CYS A 141 2.02 -11.32 6.53
N TYR A 142 2.81 -11.57 7.57
CA TYR A 142 3.17 -12.91 8.01
C TYR A 142 2.77 -13.15 9.48
N ALA A 143 2.59 -14.42 9.82
CA ALA A 143 2.63 -14.93 11.18
C ALA A 143 3.46 -16.23 11.18
N LYS A 144 4.49 -16.33 12.03
CA LYS A 144 5.37 -17.50 12.11
C LYS A 144 5.56 -18.01 13.55
N VAL A 145 5.87 -19.31 13.68
CA VAL A 145 6.36 -19.91 14.94
C VAL A 145 7.85 -20.23 14.83
N GLU A 146 8.66 -19.67 15.72
CA GLU A 146 10.11 -19.91 15.82
C GLU A 146 10.49 -20.07 17.30
N ASP A 147 11.20 -21.15 17.66
CA ASP A 147 11.60 -21.49 19.04
C ASP A 147 10.46 -21.34 20.09
N ASN A 148 9.27 -21.85 19.75
CA ASN A 148 8.02 -21.79 20.52
C ASN A 148 7.53 -20.35 20.81
N ARG A 149 7.83 -19.41 19.90
CA ARG A 149 7.41 -18.00 19.96
C ARG A 149 6.65 -17.65 18.69
N VAL A 150 5.58 -16.87 18.84
CA VAL A 150 4.82 -16.33 17.71
C VAL A 150 5.34 -14.94 17.38
N GLU A 151 5.78 -14.76 16.14
CA GLU A 151 6.11 -13.45 15.58
C GLU A 151 5.14 -13.12 14.44
N ARG A 152 4.60 -11.91 14.44
CA ARG A 152 3.72 -11.37 13.40
C ARG A 152 4.30 -10.08 12.87
N GLY A 153 4.27 -9.88 11.55
CA GLY A 153 4.84 -8.67 10.97
C GLY A 153 4.54 -8.48 9.49
N CYS A 154 5.25 -7.51 8.90
CA CYS A 154 5.20 -7.18 7.47
C CYS A 154 6.35 -7.87 6.72
N SER A 155 6.03 -8.53 5.61
CA SER A 155 6.98 -9.09 4.65
C SER A 155 7.17 -8.09 3.49
N LEU A 156 8.35 -7.48 3.40
CA LEU A 156 8.59 -6.30 2.56
C LEU A 156 9.42 -6.59 1.30
N THR A 157 10.20 -7.67 1.32
CA THR A 157 11.02 -8.11 0.18
C THR A 157 10.53 -9.45 -0.37
N LEU A 158 10.87 -9.72 -1.62
CA LEU A 158 10.61 -11.02 -2.24
C LEU A 158 11.39 -12.16 -1.55
N SER A 159 12.53 -11.90 -0.90
CA SER A 159 13.26 -12.94 -0.15
C SER A 159 12.40 -13.39 1.04
N ASP A 160 12.01 -12.46 1.90
CA ASP A 160 11.20 -12.74 3.09
C ASP A 160 9.92 -13.53 2.75
N GLN A 161 9.29 -13.19 1.62
CA GLN A 161 8.09 -13.88 1.12
C GLN A 161 8.39 -15.32 0.68
N VAL A 162 9.48 -15.55 -0.08
CA VAL A 162 9.91 -16.88 -0.51
C VAL A 162 10.39 -17.74 0.67
N ASP A 163 11.13 -17.14 1.60
CA ASP A 163 11.66 -17.79 2.80
C ASP A 163 10.50 -18.20 3.72
N CYS A 164 9.49 -17.34 3.92
CA CYS A 164 8.26 -17.68 4.64
C CYS A 164 7.47 -18.81 3.94
N LEU A 165 7.29 -18.75 2.61
CA LEU A 165 6.58 -19.80 1.86
C LEU A 165 7.32 -21.15 1.82
N ALA A 166 8.62 -21.18 2.15
CA ALA A 166 9.40 -22.39 2.29
C ALA A 166 9.32 -23.01 3.71
N ASP A 167 8.93 -22.22 4.71
CA ASP A 167 8.73 -22.67 6.09
C ASP A 167 7.27 -23.08 6.32
N ARG A 168 7.06 -24.26 6.93
CA ARG A 168 5.71 -24.74 7.28
C ARG A 168 5.12 -24.00 8.48
N ASN A 169 5.98 -23.43 9.32
CA ASN A 169 5.58 -22.68 10.50
C ASN A 169 5.27 -21.22 10.16
N CYS A 170 5.44 -20.78 8.91
CA CYS A 170 5.17 -19.41 8.47
C CYS A 170 3.95 -19.33 7.54
N HIS A 171 3.04 -18.43 7.86
CA HIS A 171 1.83 -18.17 7.07
C HIS A 171 1.87 -16.75 6.51
N LEU A 172 1.91 -16.64 5.18
CA LEU A 172 1.85 -15.39 4.44
C LEU A 172 0.41 -15.10 3.98
N CYS A 173 -0.03 -13.84 4.05
CA CYS A 173 -1.35 -13.41 3.59
C CYS A 173 -1.34 -11.96 3.10
N ASP A 174 -2.34 -11.59 2.29
CA ASP A 174 -2.44 -10.27 1.67
C ASP A 174 -3.38 -9.31 2.44
N PRO A 175 -2.86 -8.21 3.02
CA PRO A 175 -3.69 -7.27 3.76
C PRO A 175 -4.67 -6.48 2.89
N LEU A 176 -4.48 -6.42 1.56
CA LEU A 176 -5.42 -5.76 0.65
C LEU A 176 -6.64 -6.62 0.34
N GLU A 177 -6.49 -7.95 0.35
CA GLU A 177 -7.61 -8.88 0.19
C GLU A 177 -8.38 -9.06 1.50
N VAL A 178 -7.66 -9.19 2.61
CA VAL A 178 -8.24 -9.31 3.96
C VAL A 178 -7.47 -8.40 4.91
N PRO A 179 -8.06 -7.29 5.39
CA PRO A 179 -7.39 -6.40 6.34
C PRO A 179 -6.95 -7.16 7.59
N HIS A 180 -5.67 -6.98 7.95
CA HIS A 180 -5.08 -7.56 9.17
C HIS A 180 -5.12 -9.11 9.17
N CYS A 181 -5.01 -9.71 7.98
CA CYS A 181 -5.14 -11.15 7.73
C CYS A 181 -4.25 -12.05 8.58
N ASN A 182 -3.14 -11.53 9.14
CA ASN A 182 -2.21 -12.30 9.96
C ASN A 182 -2.68 -12.41 11.43
N ASN A 183 -3.98 -12.50 11.69
CA ASN A 183 -4.59 -12.64 13.01
C ASN A 183 -5.03 -14.07 13.35
N GLN A 184 -4.77 -15.05 12.49
CA GLN A 184 -5.07 -16.45 12.75
C GLN A 184 -4.24 -17.01 13.92
N LEU A 185 -4.86 -17.84 14.75
CA LEU A 185 -4.15 -18.65 15.73
C LEU A 185 -3.34 -19.72 14.97
N ILE A 186 -2.03 -19.71 15.18
CA ILE A 186 -1.10 -20.70 14.63
C ILE A 186 -0.73 -21.65 15.77
N GLN A 187 -0.94 -22.95 15.57
CA GLN A 187 -0.52 -23.98 16.52
C GLN A 187 0.79 -24.58 16.03
N GLU A 188 1.65 -24.98 16.97
CA GLU A 188 2.78 -25.84 16.63
C GLU A 188 2.25 -27.15 16.06
N ASP A 189 2.62 -27.47 14.82
CA ASP A 189 2.36 -28.78 14.23
C ASP A 189 3.17 -29.81 15.03
N ASP A 190 2.51 -30.48 15.97
CA ASP A 190 3.02 -31.62 16.78
C ASP A 190 3.29 -32.86 15.89
N SER A 191 4.05 -32.68 14.81
CA SER A 191 4.49 -33.70 13.87
C SER A 191 5.66 -34.49 14.46
N SER A 192 5.40 -35.10 15.62
CA SER A 192 6.28 -36.01 16.33
C SER A 192 5.49 -37.14 16.97
N THR A 193 5.17 -38.12 16.11
CA THR A 193 4.71 -39.48 16.47
C THR A 193 3.21 -39.65 16.76
N SER A 194 2.51 -40.25 15.80
CA SER A 194 1.42 -41.18 16.08
C SER A 194 1.51 -42.39 15.16
N THR A 195 2.31 -43.37 15.57
CA THR A 195 2.16 -44.75 15.08
C THR A 195 0.96 -45.37 15.79
N GLU A 196 -0.25 -45.06 15.33
CA GLU A 196 -1.44 -45.77 15.77
C GLU A 196 -1.74 -46.98 14.88
N LYS A 197 -1.87 -48.11 15.58
CA LYS A 197 -2.17 -49.44 15.09
C LYS A 197 -3.66 -49.53 14.69
N PRO A 198 -4.01 -50.21 13.58
CA PRO A 198 -5.41 -50.30 13.16
C PRO A 198 -6.24 -51.07 14.20
N THR A 199 -7.26 -50.41 14.74
CA THR A 199 -8.24 -51.04 15.63
C THR A 199 -9.59 -51.11 14.94
N THR A 200 -10.10 -52.34 14.81
CA THR A 200 -11.32 -52.68 14.07
C THR A 200 -12.52 -52.75 15.00
N THR A 201 -13.52 -51.87 14.83
CA THR A 201 -14.93 -52.08 15.24
C THR A 201 -15.80 -51.05 14.50
N SER A 202 -16.67 -51.45 13.57
CA SER A 202 -18.01 -52.03 13.78
C SER A 202 -19.10 -50.97 13.96
N SER A 203 -20.01 -50.95 12.99
CA SER A 203 -21.14 -50.02 12.86
C SER A 203 -22.16 -50.12 13.99
N THR A 204 -22.75 -48.97 14.37
CA THR A 204 -24.07 -48.92 15.02
C THR A 204 -24.84 -47.71 14.49
N SER A 205 -26.04 -47.96 13.97
CA SER A 205 -26.98 -46.95 13.46
C SER A 205 -27.82 -46.31 14.59
N SER A 206 -28.40 -45.14 14.33
CA SER A 206 -29.44 -44.56 15.19
C SER A 206 -30.43 -43.72 14.35
N PRO A 207 -31.68 -43.51 14.83
CA PRO A 207 -32.82 -43.26 13.94
C PRO A 207 -33.34 -41.81 13.94
N GLU A 208 -34.38 -41.59 13.15
CA GLU A 208 -35.10 -40.34 12.88
C GLU A 208 -35.71 -39.67 14.13
N SER A 209 -35.90 -38.35 14.06
CA SER A 209 -36.97 -37.61 14.75
C SER A 209 -37.32 -36.32 14.00
N SER A 210 -38.54 -35.82 14.21
CA SER A 210 -39.32 -35.10 13.19
C SER A 210 -39.75 -33.66 13.56
N SER A 211 -39.73 -32.77 12.55
CA SER A 211 -40.70 -31.67 12.29
C SER A 211 -40.88 -30.55 13.35
N PRO A 212 -41.62 -29.43 13.07
CA PRO A 212 -42.13 -28.87 11.80
C PRO A 212 -41.52 -27.46 11.50
N THR A 213 -41.89 -26.71 10.45
CA THR A 213 -43.07 -25.80 10.42
C THR A 213 -43.30 -25.24 9.01
N ASP A 214 -44.56 -25.11 8.61
CA ASP A 214 -45.02 -24.59 7.30
C ASP A 214 -45.02 -23.05 7.16
N SER A 215 -44.64 -22.57 5.96
CA SER A 215 -45.42 -21.73 5.00
C SER A 215 -46.45 -20.70 5.51
N PRO A 216 -46.65 -19.52 4.85
CA PRO A 216 -47.00 -19.50 3.41
C PRO A 216 -46.66 -18.27 2.52
N SER A 217 -46.65 -18.55 1.21
CA SER A 217 -47.22 -17.80 0.06
C SER A 217 -46.89 -16.30 -0.18
N SER A 218 -46.16 -15.98 -1.26
CA SER A 218 -46.69 -15.52 -2.58
C SER A 218 -46.75 -13.97 -2.70
N THR A 219 -46.47 -13.32 -3.83
CA THR A 219 -47.24 -13.38 -5.08
C THR A 219 -46.48 -12.67 -6.24
N THR A 220 -46.15 -13.43 -7.30
CA THR A 220 -46.42 -13.20 -8.75
C THR A 220 -46.03 -11.88 -9.48
N ILE A 221 -45.88 -12.04 -10.81
CA ILE A 221 -45.85 -11.05 -11.93
C ILE A 221 -44.42 -10.68 -12.39
N SER A 222 -44.00 -10.86 -13.65
CA SER A 222 -44.52 -11.67 -14.78
C SER A 222 -43.44 -11.82 -15.88
N SER A 223 -43.54 -12.84 -16.75
CA SER A 223 -42.79 -12.95 -18.02
C SER A 223 -43.64 -12.48 -19.20
N THR A 224 -43.02 -11.85 -20.21
CA THR A 224 -43.62 -11.69 -21.55
C THR A 224 -42.54 -11.78 -22.62
N ASP A 225 -42.76 -12.67 -23.60
CA ASP A 225 -41.82 -13.01 -24.68
C ASP A 225 -41.84 -12.06 -25.90
N SER A 226 -40.86 -12.27 -26.78
CA SER A 226 -40.88 -12.07 -28.24
C SER A 226 -40.23 -10.77 -28.80
N PRO A 227 -39.78 -10.77 -30.08
CA PRO A 227 -38.89 -11.76 -30.68
C PRO A 227 -37.81 -11.16 -31.64
N SER A 228 -36.87 -12.01 -32.06
CA SER A 228 -36.19 -12.04 -33.38
C SER A 228 -35.72 -10.76 -34.10
N SER A 229 -34.41 -10.70 -34.38
CA SER A 229 -33.91 -10.49 -35.75
C SER A 229 -32.49 -11.05 -35.94
N THR A 230 -32.34 -11.98 -36.87
CA THR A 230 -31.07 -12.50 -37.42
C THR A 230 -30.35 -11.50 -38.32
N THR A 231 -29.00 -11.50 -38.31
CA THR A 231 -28.22 -11.64 -39.57
C THR A 231 -26.92 -12.41 -39.32
N ILE A 232 -26.64 -13.42 -40.14
CA ILE A 232 -25.38 -14.18 -40.20
C ILE A 232 -24.55 -13.68 -41.39
N SER A 233 -23.23 -13.57 -41.26
CA SER A 233 -22.32 -13.51 -42.42
C SER A 233 -20.91 -14.01 -42.05
N THR A 234 -20.74 -15.33 -42.10
CA THR A 234 -19.44 -15.99 -42.28
C THR A 234 -19.20 -16.20 -43.78
N THR A 235 -18.01 -15.86 -44.27
CA THR A 235 -17.56 -16.34 -45.59
C THR A 235 -16.06 -16.60 -45.60
N ASP A 236 -15.69 -17.85 -45.81
CA ASP A 236 -14.32 -18.32 -45.91
C ASP A 236 -13.63 -17.95 -47.24
N SER A 237 -12.30 -18.01 -47.23
CA SER A 237 -11.47 -18.15 -48.45
C SER A 237 -11.59 -19.60 -48.98
N PRO A 238 -11.24 -19.92 -50.26
CA PRO A 238 -9.83 -20.24 -50.55
C PRO A 238 -9.32 -20.14 -52.02
N THR A 239 -7.99 -20.28 -52.17
CA THR A 239 -7.22 -20.83 -53.32
C THR A 239 -7.13 -20.12 -54.68
N ASN A 240 -5.90 -19.75 -55.07
CA ASN A 240 -5.16 -20.52 -56.09
C ASN A 240 -3.62 -20.27 -56.07
N PRO A 241 -2.77 -21.18 -56.61
CA PRO A 241 -1.30 -21.13 -56.55
C PRO A 241 -0.66 -20.98 -57.97
N PRO A 242 0.61 -21.36 -58.21
CA PRO A 242 1.83 -20.61 -57.87
C PRO A 242 2.62 -20.17 -59.15
N THR A 243 3.56 -19.24 -59.01
CA THR A 243 4.52 -18.92 -60.11
C THR A 243 5.95 -18.79 -59.58
N THR A 244 6.86 -19.54 -60.21
CA THR A 244 8.30 -19.59 -59.92
C THR A 244 9.10 -18.61 -60.80
N GLY A 245 10.08 -17.90 -60.25
CA GLY A 245 11.05 -17.12 -61.03
C GLY A 245 11.93 -16.20 -60.17
N PRO A 246 13.29 -16.28 -60.24
CA PRO A 246 14.16 -15.55 -59.30
C PRO A 246 14.76 -14.26 -59.89
N THR A 247 14.80 -13.19 -59.10
CA THR A 247 15.64 -12.00 -59.38
C THR A 247 16.13 -11.34 -58.07
N ASN A 248 17.32 -10.73 -58.16
CA ASN A 248 18.15 -10.20 -57.06
C ASN A 248 17.51 -9.09 -56.18
N PRO A 249 18.07 -8.87 -54.96
CA PRO A 249 17.50 -7.92 -53.99
C PRO A 249 17.82 -6.45 -54.30
N PRO A 250 16.86 -5.53 -54.10
CA PRO A 250 17.13 -4.13 -53.85
C PRO A 250 17.15 -3.85 -52.34
N THR A 251 18.27 -3.33 -51.86
CA THR A 251 18.40 -2.65 -50.55
C THR A 251 17.31 -1.59 -50.37
N ASN A 252 16.56 -1.64 -49.26
CA ASN A 252 16.00 -0.47 -48.59
C ASN A 252 15.53 -0.83 -47.17
N ALA A 253 15.92 -0.03 -46.18
CA ALA A 253 15.57 -0.22 -44.77
C ALA A 253 14.34 0.62 -44.39
N PRO A 254 13.39 0.10 -43.59
CA PRO A 254 12.40 0.92 -42.90
C PRO A 254 12.97 1.46 -41.59
N THR A 255 13.08 2.79 -41.52
CA THR A 255 13.53 3.54 -40.35
C THR A 255 12.38 3.71 -39.34
N ASN A 256 12.46 3.04 -38.18
CA ASN A 256 12.21 3.58 -36.82
C ASN A 256 11.87 2.48 -35.81
N PRO A 257 12.59 2.37 -34.66
CA PRO A 257 12.15 1.58 -33.52
C PRO A 257 11.05 2.31 -32.71
N PRO A 258 10.25 1.58 -31.89
CA PRO A 258 9.24 2.20 -31.03
C PRO A 258 9.87 3.12 -29.98
N GLU A 259 9.20 4.24 -29.73
CA GLU A 259 9.64 5.29 -28.81
C GLU A 259 9.51 4.82 -27.35
N ILE A 260 10.65 4.65 -26.68
CA ILE A 260 10.71 4.23 -25.27
C ILE A 260 10.47 5.46 -24.39
N PRO A 261 9.54 5.42 -23.40
CA PRO A 261 9.30 6.56 -22.52
C PRO A 261 10.58 6.94 -21.77
N THR A 262 10.97 8.21 -21.91
CA THR A 262 12.22 8.76 -21.38
C THR A 262 12.24 8.63 -19.86
N THR A 263 13.20 7.88 -19.33
CA THR A 263 13.42 7.81 -17.89
C THR A 263 13.87 9.19 -17.38
N THR A 264 13.00 9.85 -16.62
CA THR A 264 13.26 11.17 -16.04
C THR A 264 14.58 11.17 -15.26
N ALA A 265 15.53 12.01 -15.68
CA ALA A 265 16.80 12.16 -15.00
C ALA A 265 16.58 12.72 -13.58
N LYS A 266 17.48 12.35 -12.65
CA LYS A 266 17.55 12.92 -11.30
C LYS A 266 17.48 14.46 -11.40
N PRO A 267 16.57 15.14 -10.68
CA PRO A 267 16.46 16.59 -10.76
C PRO A 267 17.79 17.22 -10.32
N ASN A 268 18.35 18.03 -11.21
CA ASN A 268 19.57 18.78 -10.92
C ASN A 268 19.20 19.92 -9.96
N SER A 269 19.60 19.80 -8.69
CA SER A 269 19.52 20.85 -7.68
C SER A 269 20.14 22.15 -8.23
N ALA A 270 19.29 23.13 -8.54
CA ALA A 270 19.67 24.39 -9.13
C ALA A 270 19.10 25.56 -8.32
N HIS A 271 19.98 26.55 -8.07
CA HIS A 271 19.71 27.82 -7.38
C HIS A 271 19.40 27.73 -5.88
N LYS A 272 20.50 27.67 -5.11
CA LYS A 272 20.54 28.18 -3.73
C LYS A 272 20.08 29.64 -3.70
N PHE A 273 18.83 29.89 -3.33
CA PHE A 273 18.43 31.21 -2.86
C PHE A 273 19.14 31.49 -1.54
N HIS A 274 19.89 32.60 -1.49
CA HIS A 274 20.53 33.08 -0.27
C HIS A 274 19.47 33.69 0.66
N PHE A 275 18.65 32.84 1.29
CA PHE A 275 17.77 33.28 2.37
C PHE A 275 18.61 33.84 3.51
N SER A 276 18.16 34.98 4.05
CA SER A 276 18.96 35.76 4.99
C SER A 276 19.09 35.05 6.33
N ILE A 277 20.27 34.47 6.59
CA ILE A 277 20.64 33.83 7.87
C ILE A 277 20.32 34.74 9.07
N GLY A 278 20.39 36.07 8.89
CA GLY A 278 20.03 37.04 9.93
C GLY A 278 18.57 37.00 10.38
N LEU A 279 17.64 36.56 9.52
CA LEU A 279 16.20 36.50 9.84
C LEU A 279 15.86 35.26 10.68
N ILE A 280 16.45 34.11 10.34
CA ILE A 280 16.35 32.87 11.11
C ILE A 280 17.06 33.03 12.47
N ALA A 281 18.26 33.65 12.49
CA ALA A 281 18.98 33.96 13.72
C ALA A 281 18.19 34.92 14.63
N ALA A 282 17.48 35.90 14.06
CA ALA A 282 16.62 36.80 14.83
C ALA A 282 15.41 36.08 15.44
N GLN A 283 14.76 35.17 14.70
CA GLN A 283 13.65 34.35 15.23
C GLN A 283 14.13 33.40 16.34
N LEU A 284 15.22 32.67 16.13
CA LEU A 284 15.80 31.78 17.16
C LEU A 284 16.24 32.55 18.41
N ALA A 285 16.89 33.71 18.25
CA ALA A 285 17.26 34.56 19.37
C ALA A 285 16.05 35.10 20.13
N PHE A 286 14.95 35.42 19.44
CA PHE A 286 13.70 35.88 20.06
C PHE A 286 13.02 34.75 20.86
N CYS A 287 12.94 33.54 20.29
CA CYS A 287 12.44 32.35 21.00
C CYS A 287 13.27 32.02 22.25
N LEU A 288 14.60 32.01 22.14
CA LEU A 288 15.49 31.73 23.27
C LEU A 288 15.46 32.83 24.34
N TYR A 289 15.37 34.10 23.96
CA TYR A 289 15.27 35.23 24.90
C TYR A 289 13.97 35.20 25.72
N ILE A 290 12.86 34.78 25.11
CA ILE A 290 11.58 34.60 25.82
C ILE A 290 11.63 33.39 26.76
N HIS A 291 12.35 32.33 26.39
CA HIS A 291 12.43 31.10 27.20
C HIS A 291 13.34 31.21 28.44
N HIS A 292 14.10 32.30 28.57
CA HIS A 292 15.11 32.51 29.61
C HIS A 292 14.75 33.62 30.64
N LYS A 293 13.49 34.07 30.66
CA LYS A 293 13.04 35.22 31.46
C LYS A 293 11.67 35.01 32.11
#